data_AF-A0A357IAA9-F1
#
_entry.id   AF-A0A357IAA9-F1
#
_cell.length_a   1.000
_cell.length_b   1.000
_cell.length_c   1.000
_cell.angle_alpha   90.00
_cell.angle_beta   90.00
_cell.angle_gamma   90.00
#
_symmetry.space_group_name_H-M   'P 1'
#
loop_
_entity.id
_entity.type
_entity.pdbx_description
1 polymer ?
#
loop_
_entity_poly.entity_id
_entity_poly.type
_entity_poly.pdbx_seq_one_letter_code
_entity_poly.pdbx_strand_id
1 'polypeptide(L)'
;MRTMSYRIGVDIGGTFSDFNSINDDGEVMTFKTPTTHYDLSVGFMRGIRELAKRYRISSEDYLQQTKALRYSTTIGTNALIERNGPKLGLITTAGFEDTIHIGRSRSWADGLPDH
;
A
#
# COMPACT_ATOMS: atom_id res chain seq x y z
N MET A 1 -14.87 32.72 -3.18
CA MET A 1 -13.86 31.95 -3.96
C MET A 1 -14.11 30.49 -3.72
N ARG A 2 -14.08 29.65 -4.76
CA ARG A 2 -14.22 28.19 -4.59
C ARG A 2 -12.90 27.68 -4.01
N THR A 3 -12.95 27.02 -2.85
CA THR A 3 -11.77 26.36 -2.29
C THR A 3 -11.35 25.24 -3.24
N MET A 4 -10.07 25.23 -3.65
CA MET A 4 -9.51 24.14 -4.44
C MET A 4 -9.61 22.84 -3.66
N SER A 5 -9.75 21.74 -4.37
CA SER A 5 -9.82 20.43 -3.73
C SER A 5 -8.94 19.42 -4.44
N TYR A 6 -8.45 18.44 -3.68
CA TYR A 6 -7.47 17.48 -4.16
C TYR A 6 -8.00 16.06 -4.04
N ARG A 7 -7.59 15.20 -4.96
CA ARG A 7 -7.74 13.74 -4.88
C ARG A 7 -6.36 13.12 -5.01
N ILE A 8 -5.98 12.33 -4.02
CA ILE A 8 -4.64 11.75 -3.91
C ILE A 8 -4.71 10.25 -4.16
N GLY A 9 -3.78 9.72 -4.96
CA GLY A 9 -3.50 8.30 -5.08
C GLY A 9 -2.09 8.02 -4.56
N VAL A 10 -1.95 6.96 -3.77
CA VAL A 10 -0.67 6.50 -3.23
C VAL A 10 -0.55 5.00 -3.49
N ASP A 11 0.59 4.57 -4.01
CA ASP A 11 0.96 3.17 -4.13
C ASP A 11 2.30 2.92 -3.43
N ILE A 12 2.26 2.23 -2.28
CA ILE A 12 3.46 1.88 -1.53
C ILE A 12 3.95 0.50 -1.96
N GLY A 13 5.00 0.49 -2.78
CA GLY A 13 5.64 -0.73 -3.25
C GLY A 13 6.77 -1.23 -2.36
N GLY A 14 7.39 -2.34 -2.77
CA GLY A 14 8.62 -2.84 -2.16
C GLY A 14 9.76 -1.82 -2.27
N THR A 15 10.17 -1.43 -3.47
CA THR A 15 11.34 -0.55 -3.63
C THR A 15 11.01 0.94 -3.55
N PHE A 16 9.91 1.35 -4.19
CA PHE A 16 9.49 2.74 -4.28
C PHE A 16 8.02 2.90 -3.90
N SER A 17 7.68 4.09 -3.44
CA SER A 17 6.33 4.57 -3.23
C SER A 17 6.01 5.65 -4.26
N ASP A 18 4.90 5.47 -4.97
CA ASP A 18 4.42 6.35 -6.02
C ASP A 18 3.22 7.15 -5.50
N PHE A 19 3.20 8.45 -5.80
CA PHE A 19 2.17 9.39 -5.38
C PHE A 19 1.66 10.14 -6.60
N ASN A 20 0.35 10.33 -6.66
CA ASN A 20 -0.30 11.21 -7.62
C ASN A 20 -1.36 12.06 -6.93
N SER A 21 -1.59 13.25 -7.48
CA SER A 21 -2.62 14.17 -7.03
C SER A 21 -3.24 14.87 -8.22
N ILE A 22 -4.54 15.06 -8.17
CA ILE A 22 -5.29 15.87 -9.15
C ILE A 22 -6.13 16.91 -8.41
N ASN A 23 -6.08 18.17 -8.86
CA ASN A 23 -6.92 19.24 -8.33
C ASN A 23 -8.23 19.42 -9.14
N ASP A 24 -9.07 20.38 -8.74
CA ASP A 24 -10.34 20.67 -9.41
C ASP A 24 -10.17 21.26 -10.83
N ASP A 25 -9.02 21.85 -11.13
CA ASP A 25 -8.67 22.39 -12.46
C ASP A 25 -8.11 21.32 -13.42
N GLY A 26 -7.91 20.09 -12.92
CA GLY A 26 -7.33 18.99 -13.67
C GLY A 26 -5.80 18.97 -13.69
N GLU A 27 -5.13 19.82 -12.91
CA GLU A 27 -3.67 19.79 -12.76
C GLU A 27 -3.24 18.53 -12.00
N VAL A 28 -2.35 17.76 -12.62
CA VAL A 28 -1.83 16.51 -12.07
C VAL A 28 -0.39 16.69 -11.59
N MET A 29 -0.13 16.29 -10.35
CA MET A 29 1.20 16.22 -9.76
C MET A 29 1.55 14.78 -9.42
N THR A 30 2.79 14.37 -9.69
CA THR A 30 3.29 13.02 -9.36
C THR A 30 4.60 13.09 -8.59
N PHE A 31 4.83 12.16 -7.68
CA PHE A 31 6.07 12.06 -6.93
C PHE A 31 6.43 10.60 -6.67
N LYS A 32 7.71 10.26 -6.80
CA LYS A 32 8.23 8.92 -6.55
C LYS A 32 9.37 9.00 -5.56
N THR A 33 9.40 8.11 -4.59
CA THR A 33 10.42 8.09 -3.54
C THR A 33 10.72 6.68 -3.07
N PRO A 34 11.94 6.36 -2.58
CA PRO A 34 12.23 5.03 -2.02
C PRO A 34 11.27 4.69 -0.87
N THR A 35 10.79 3.44 -0.81
CA THR A 35 9.92 2.99 0.28
C THR A 35 10.67 3.03 1.61
N THR A 36 9.99 3.49 2.66
CA THR A 36 10.56 3.59 4.01
C THR A 36 10.15 2.36 4.81
N HIS A 37 10.85 1.24 4.63
CA HIS A 37 10.42 -0.06 5.17
C HIS A 37 10.31 -0.13 6.69
N TYR A 38 11.14 0.62 7.41
CA TYR A 38 11.09 0.62 8.87
C TYR A 38 9.84 1.31 9.42
N ASP A 39 9.25 2.24 8.65
CA ASP A 39 8.01 2.94 8.99
C ASP A 39 7.38 3.54 7.72
N LEU A 40 6.32 2.89 7.24
CA LEU A 40 5.61 3.30 6.04
C LEU A 40 4.97 4.69 6.19
N SER A 41 4.61 5.10 7.42
CA SER A 41 3.99 6.41 7.68
C SER A 41 4.96 7.57 7.42
N VAL A 42 6.26 7.38 7.68
CA VAL A 42 7.30 8.35 7.38
C VAL A 42 7.43 8.57 5.87
N GLY A 43 7.46 7.48 5.10
CA GLY A 43 7.51 7.51 3.64
C GLY A 43 6.27 8.16 3.03
N PHE A 44 5.09 7.82 3.57
CA PHE A 44 3.80 8.41 3.21
C PHE A 44 3.79 9.93 3.43
N MET A 45 4.12 10.39 4.64
CA MET A 45 4.08 11.82 4.97
C MET A 45 5.12 12.63 4.19
N ARG A 46 6.26 12.02 3.82
CA ARG A 46 7.20 12.65 2.89
C ARG A 46 6.54 12.90 1.53
N GLY A 47 5.85 11.91 0.97
CA GLY A 47 5.15 12.07 -0.32
C GLY A 47 4.06 13.15 -0.27
N ILE A 48 3.28 13.19 0.81
CA ILE A 48 2.27 14.26 1.03
C ILE A 48 2.91 15.65 1.06
N ARG A 49 4.01 15.82 1.82
CA ARG A 49 4.72 17.11 1.88
C ARG A 49 5.29 17.52 0.52
N GLU A 50 5.83 16.58 -0.25
CA GLU A 50 6.37 16.89 -1.58
C GLU A 50 5.28 17.29 -2.58
N LEU A 51 4.11 16.66 -2.54
CA LEU A 51 2.96 17.10 -3.35
C LEU A 51 2.44 18.48 -2.91
N ALA A 52 2.28 18.72 -1.62
CA ALA A 52 1.85 20.03 -1.08
C ALA A 52 2.79 21.17 -1.51
N LYS A 53 4.11 20.93 -1.43
CA LYS A 53 5.14 21.88 -1.90
C LYS A 53 4.98 22.23 -3.38
N ARG A 54 4.62 21.27 -4.24
CA ARG A 54 4.42 21.52 -5.67
C ARG A 54 3.20 22.40 -5.95
N TYR A 55 2.13 22.25 -5.15
CA TYR A 55 0.99 23.17 -5.15
C TYR A 55 1.23 24.46 -4.37
N ARG A 56 2.42 24.63 -3.77
CA ARG A 56 2.83 25.82 -3.00
C ARG A 56 1.92 26.12 -1.81
N ILE A 57 1.43 25.08 -1.14
CA ILE A 57 0.61 25.17 0.07
C ILE A 57 1.22 24.32 1.20
N SER A 58 0.76 24.55 2.42
CA SER A 58 1.14 23.72 3.57
C SER A 58 0.59 22.29 3.42
N SER A 59 1.24 21.32 4.05
CA SER A 59 0.73 19.94 4.10
C SER A 59 -0.62 19.86 4.81
N GLU A 60 -0.83 20.70 5.80
CA GLU A 60 -2.03 20.82 6.62
C GLU A 60 -3.21 21.29 5.77
N ASP A 61 -3.03 22.40 5.02
CA ASP A 61 -4.05 22.92 4.10
C ASP A 61 -4.34 21.94 2.96
N TYR A 62 -3.30 21.30 2.43
CA TYR A 62 -3.43 20.31 1.37
C TYR A 62 -4.28 19.12 1.81
N LEU A 63 -4.04 18.59 3.02
CA LEU A 63 -4.81 17.50 3.59
C LEU A 63 -6.25 17.94 3.95
N GLN A 64 -6.44 19.14 4.51
CA GLN A 64 -7.79 19.68 4.78
C GLN A 64 -8.63 19.83 3.51
N GLN A 65 -8.00 20.16 2.38
CA GLN A 65 -8.64 20.32 1.08
C GLN A 65 -8.72 19.01 0.27
N THR A 66 -8.15 17.92 0.78
CA THR A 66 -8.20 16.61 0.11
C THR A 66 -9.56 15.96 0.32
N LYS A 67 -10.32 15.78 -0.77
CA LYS A 67 -11.64 15.12 -0.74
C LYS A 67 -11.56 13.60 -0.67
N ALA A 68 -10.49 13.02 -1.21
CA ALA A 68 -10.28 11.58 -1.20
C ALA A 68 -8.79 11.25 -1.28
N LEU A 69 -8.41 10.22 -0.52
CA LEU A 69 -7.10 9.59 -0.60
C LEU A 69 -7.29 8.10 -0.86
N ARG A 70 -6.74 7.61 -1.97
CA ARG A 70 -6.68 6.17 -2.27
C ARG A 70 -5.29 5.66 -1.94
N TYR A 71 -5.25 4.63 -1.11
CA TYR A 71 -4.03 3.98 -0.68
C TYR A 71 -4.01 2.55 -1.23
N SER A 72 -2.99 2.24 -2.02
CA SER A 72 -2.66 0.89 -2.44
C SER A 72 -1.27 0.51 -1.96
N THR A 73 -1.02 -0.78 -1.82
CA THR A 73 0.29 -1.28 -1.44
C THR A 73 0.49 -2.70 -1.94
N THR A 74 1.73 -3.04 -2.26
CA THR A 74 2.15 -4.42 -2.59
C THR A 74 2.90 -5.11 -1.45
N ILE A 75 3.05 -4.45 -0.28
CA ILE A 75 3.78 -5.00 0.87
C ILE A 75 3.19 -6.34 1.33
N GLY A 76 1.87 -6.43 1.45
CA GLY A 76 1.19 -7.67 1.88
C GLY A 76 1.36 -8.81 0.87
N THR A 77 1.24 -8.51 -0.43
CA THR A 77 1.43 -9.49 -1.49
C THR A 77 2.87 -9.98 -1.55
N ASN A 78 3.85 -9.08 -1.41
CA ASN A 78 5.26 -9.45 -1.39
C ASN A 78 5.58 -10.32 -0.16
N ALA A 79 5.06 -9.98 1.02
CA ALA A 79 5.22 -10.81 2.21
C ALA A 79 4.66 -12.23 2.02
N LEU A 80 3.54 -12.37 1.32
CA LEU A 80 2.97 -13.68 0.99
C LEU A 80 3.85 -14.45 0.00
N ILE A 81 4.30 -13.81 -1.09
CA ILE A 81 5.15 -14.43 -2.13
C ILE A 81 6.50 -14.85 -1.54
N GLU A 82 7.13 -13.99 -0.73
CA GLU A 82 8.42 -14.23 -0.08
C GLU A 82 8.30 -15.14 1.16
N ARG A 83 7.08 -15.53 1.54
CA ARG A 83 6.78 -16.27 2.78
C ARG A 83 7.37 -15.59 4.03
N ASN A 84 7.46 -14.27 3.99
CA ASN A 84 8.03 -13.43 5.04
C ASN A 84 6.92 -12.89 5.95
N GLY A 85 6.29 -13.81 6.67
CA GLY A 85 5.24 -13.53 7.65
C GLY A 85 5.58 -14.10 9.03
N PRO A 86 4.82 -13.73 10.07
CA PRO A 86 4.98 -14.33 11.39
C PRO A 86 4.64 -15.82 11.35
N LYS A 87 5.19 -16.59 12.31
CA LYS A 87 4.77 -17.98 12.50
C LYS A 87 3.34 -18.02 13.02
N LEU A 88 2.45 -18.69 12.29
CA LEU A 88 1.04 -18.85 12.64
C LEU A 88 0.74 -20.28 13.12
N GLY A 89 -0.31 -20.42 13.92
CA GLY A 89 -0.90 -21.71 14.29
C GLY A 89 -2.35 -21.80 13.79
N LEU A 90 -2.78 -22.98 13.36
CA LEU A 90 -4.14 -23.27 12.91
C LEU A 90 -4.84 -24.15 13.95
N ILE A 91 -5.98 -23.70 14.46
CA ILE A 91 -6.90 -24.52 15.25
C ILE A 91 -8.04 -24.92 14.32
N THR A 92 -8.31 -26.22 14.22
CA THR A 92 -9.33 -26.78 13.33
C THR A 92 -10.08 -27.92 14.03
N THR A 93 -11.15 -28.41 13.41
CA THR A 93 -11.91 -29.56 13.89
C THR A 93 -11.03 -30.80 13.90
N ALA A 94 -11.12 -31.61 14.96
CA ALA A 94 -10.40 -32.88 15.04
C ALA A 94 -10.71 -33.76 13.82
N GLY A 95 -9.67 -34.27 13.17
CA GLY A 95 -9.78 -35.04 11.92
C GLY A 95 -9.74 -34.20 10.63
N PHE A 96 -9.54 -32.87 10.71
CA PHE A 96 -9.44 -31.96 9.55
C PHE A 96 -8.10 -31.19 9.50
N GLU A 97 -7.10 -31.61 10.27
CA GLU A 97 -5.78 -30.99 10.41
C GLU A 97 -5.07 -30.81 9.06
N ASP A 98 -5.18 -31.80 8.18
CA ASP A 98 -4.49 -31.83 6.88
C ASP A 98 -5.19 -31.05 5.75
N THR A 99 -6.34 -30.42 6.01
CA THR A 99 -7.17 -29.77 4.97
C THR A 99 -6.38 -28.75 4.15
N ILE A 100 -5.51 -27.95 4.79
CA ILE A 100 -4.70 -26.93 4.12
C ILE A 100 -3.60 -27.55 3.25
N HIS A 101 -3.04 -28.69 3.67
CA HIS A 101 -2.02 -29.41 2.92
C HIS A 101 -2.62 -30.12 1.70
N ILE A 102 -3.79 -30.73 1.87
CA ILE A 102 -4.58 -31.35 0.79
C ILE A 102 -4.97 -30.30 -0.25
N GLY A 103 -5.24 -29.05 0.17
CA GLY A 103 -5.49 -27.93 -0.73
C GLY A 103 -6.66 -28.17 -1.68
N ARG A 104 -7.64 -29.01 -1.28
CA ARG A 104 -8.76 -29.47 -2.11
C ARG A 104 -8.31 -30.01 -3.49
N SER A 105 -7.16 -30.68 -3.54
CA SER A 105 -6.55 -31.21 -4.77
C SER A 105 -6.19 -30.15 -5.81
N ARG A 106 -5.97 -28.89 -5.39
CA ARG A 106 -5.57 -27.75 -6.24
C ARG A 106 -4.27 -27.06 -5.82
N SER A 107 -3.62 -27.54 -4.76
CA SER A 107 -2.39 -26.93 -4.20
C SER A 107 -1.13 -27.10 -5.05
N TRP A 108 -1.17 -27.88 -6.13
CA TRP A 108 -0.03 -28.06 -7.05
C TRP A 108 0.38 -26.76 -7.78
N ALA A 109 -0.48 -25.75 -7.79
CA ALA A 109 -0.16 -24.42 -8.30
C ALA A 109 0.66 -23.56 -7.31
N ASP A 110 0.67 -23.90 -6.02
CA ASP A 110 1.20 -23.04 -4.95
C ASP A 110 2.67 -23.33 -4.58
N GLY A 111 3.30 -24.31 -5.26
CA GLY A 111 4.71 -24.68 -5.06
C GLY A 111 5.02 -25.03 -3.61
N LEU A 112 4.74 -26.25 -3.18
CA LEU A 112 5.26 -26.74 -1.91
C LEU A 112 6.80 -26.77 -2.03
N PRO A 113 7.55 -26.22 -1.06
CA PRO A 113 8.99 -26.39 -1.06
C PRO A 113 9.32 -27.89 -0.99
N ASP A 114 10.29 -28.31 -1.80
CA ASP A 114 10.95 -29.59 -1.61
C ASP A 114 11.65 -29.55 -0.25
N HIS A 115 11.03 -30.19 0.74
CA HIS A 115 11.61 -30.65 2.01
C HIS A 115 12.84 -29.88 2.55
#